data_AF-A0A6V8F1U8-F1
#
_entry.id   AF-A0A6V8F1U8-F1
#
_cell.length_a   1.000
_cell.length_b   1.000
_cell.length_c   1.000
_cell.angle_alpha   90.00
_cell.angle_beta   90.00
_cell.angle_gamma   90.00
#
_symmetry.space_group_name_H-M   'P 1'
#
loop_
_entity.id
_entity.type
_entity.pdbx_description
1 polymer ?
#
loop_
_entity_poly.entity_id
_entity_poly.type
_entity_poly.pdbx_seq_one_letter_code
_entity_poly.pdbx_strand_id
1 'polypeptide(L)'
;MKKKIVLISVVALVAMIYLAGCTGTTQNKNNSTTDTNPGSTPQQNATEVRIPLAEIGTTAKFYSYDASGVTVRYFAVKDKQGTVHVAFDACDVCYEAKKGYKQNGEVMQCLNCGKTFAVTSIGTENTAGGCWPSYLPMQIDGNNIIIKNTDLEAKSYMF
;
A
#
# COMPACT_ATOMS: atom_id res chain seq x y z
N MET A 1 -50.15 -30.34 36.91
CA MET A 1 -51.50 -29.71 36.81
C MET A 1 -51.54 -28.85 35.55
N LYS A 2 -52.61 -29.02 34.76
CA LYS A 2 -53.10 -28.16 33.66
C LYS A 2 -52.28 -28.05 32.36
N LYS A 3 -52.58 -28.99 31.46
CA LYS A 3 -52.54 -28.88 29.99
C LYS A 3 -53.29 -27.62 29.53
N LYS A 4 -52.80 -26.94 28.48
CA LYS A 4 -53.66 -26.32 27.45
C LYS A 4 -52.99 -26.42 26.08
N ILE A 5 -53.43 -27.46 25.35
CA ILE A 5 -53.39 -27.55 23.90
C ILE A 5 -54.53 -26.67 23.38
N VAL A 6 -54.27 -25.82 22.39
CA VAL A 6 -55.31 -25.28 21.50
C VAL A 6 -54.81 -25.42 20.06
N LEU A 7 -55.37 -26.41 19.39
CA LEU A 7 -55.42 -26.60 17.94
C LEU A 7 -56.74 -25.99 17.42
N ILE A 8 -56.87 -25.90 16.08
CA ILE A 8 -58.08 -25.63 15.25
C ILE A 8 -58.13 -24.14 14.83
N SER A 9 -58.20 -23.74 13.55
CA SER A 9 -58.71 -24.38 12.32
C SER A 9 -58.38 -23.60 11.02
N VAL A 10 -58.12 -24.36 9.94
CA VAL A 10 -58.78 -24.30 8.60
C VAL A 10 -58.68 -22.97 7.82
N VAL A 11 -57.75 -22.83 6.86
CA VAL A 11 -57.76 -23.27 5.43
C VAL A 11 -58.36 -22.23 4.47
N ALA A 12 -57.48 -21.88 3.51
CA ALA A 12 -57.70 -21.46 2.12
C ALA A 12 -58.40 -20.12 1.84
N LEU A 13 -57.70 -19.32 1.00
CA LEU A 13 -58.15 -18.53 -0.16
C LEU A 13 -57.12 -17.37 -0.28
N VAL A 14 -56.38 -17.12 -1.36
CA VAL A 14 -56.48 -17.47 -2.78
C VAL A 14 -55.10 -17.23 -3.38
N ALA A 15 -54.68 -18.15 -4.25
CA ALA A 15 -53.54 -18.04 -5.12
C ALA A 15 -53.63 -16.84 -6.05
N MET A 16 -52.53 -16.11 -6.27
CA MET A 16 -52.26 -15.52 -7.60
C MET A 16 -50.75 -15.46 -7.91
N ILE A 17 -50.38 -16.28 -8.89
CA ILE A 17 -49.63 -15.92 -10.12
C ILE A 17 -48.14 -15.64 -9.91
N TYR A 18 -47.29 -16.66 -10.08
CA TYR A 18 -46.59 -17.06 -11.32
C TYR A 18 -45.62 -15.98 -11.86
N LEU A 19 -44.32 -16.29 -11.90
CA LEU A 19 -43.53 -16.44 -13.15
C LEU A 19 -42.00 -16.52 -12.89
N ALA A 20 -41.37 -17.48 -13.58
CA ALA A 20 -39.96 -17.58 -14.00
C ALA A 20 -38.86 -17.67 -12.91
N GLY A 21 -37.86 -18.56 -12.97
CA GLY A 21 -37.42 -19.51 -13.98
C GLY A 21 -36.10 -20.18 -13.54
N CYS A 22 -35.87 -21.38 -14.07
CA CYS A 22 -34.59 -22.00 -14.46
C CYS A 22 -33.34 -21.93 -13.54
N THR A 23 -33.02 -23.10 -12.97
CA THR A 23 -31.71 -23.80 -12.96
C THR A 23 -30.43 -23.02 -13.31
N GLY A 24 -29.41 -23.14 -12.46
CA GLY A 24 -28.02 -22.87 -12.86
C GLY A 24 -27.02 -23.07 -11.72
N THR A 25 -26.47 -24.28 -11.60
CA THR A 25 -25.22 -24.53 -10.86
C THR A 25 -24.13 -23.63 -11.42
N THR A 26 -23.39 -22.88 -10.60
CA THR A 26 -22.18 -22.20 -11.07
C THR A 26 -21.07 -22.30 -10.04
N GLN A 27 -19.97 -22.91 -10.49
CA GLN A 27 -18.72 -23.11 -9.79
C GLN A 27 -18.08 -21.77 -9.44
N ASN A 28 -17.69 -21.58 -8.18
CA ASN A 28 -16.77 -20.51 -7.84
C ASN A 28 -15.34 -20.98 -8.15
N LYS A 29 -14.94 -20.80 -9.41
CA LYS A 29 -13.52 -20.79 -9.79
C LYS A 29 -12.93 -19.53 -9.16
N ASN A 30 -12.06 -19.71 -8.17
CA ASN A 30 -11.09 -18.68 -7.79
C ASN A 30 -10.14 -18.48 -8.97
N ASN A 31 -10.58 -17.67 -9.93
CA ASN A 31 -9.78 -17.22 -11.05
C ASN A 31 -9.09 -15.95 -10.57
N SER A 32 -7.79 -16.07 -10.29
CA SER A 32 -6.89 -14.94 -10.08
C SER A 32 -6.87 -14.13 -11.38
N THR A 33 -7.77 -13.17 -11.49
CA THR A 33 -7.72 -12.14 -12.52
C THR A 33 -6.70 -11.10 -12.08
N THR A 34 -5.55 -11.15 -12.74
CA THR A 34 -4.59 -10.06 -12.86
C THR A 34 -5.29 -8.88 -13.54
N ASP A 35 -6.04 -8.10 -12.78
CA ASP A 35 -6.56 -6.82 -13.24
C ASP A 35 -5.40 -5.83 -13.34
N THR A 36 -4.94 -5.66 -14.58
CA THR A 36 -3.92 -4.65 -14.94
C THR A 36 -4.66 -3.34 -15.17
N ASN A 37 -4.93 -2.59 -14.10
CA ASN A 37 -5.41 -1.23 -14.19
C ASN A 37 -4.23 -0.27 -13.93
N PRO A 38 -3.70 0.44 -14.95
CA PRO A 38 -2.58 1.35 -14.76
C PRO A 38 -3.09 2.67 -14.17
N GLY A 39 -3.03 2.78 -12.83
CA GLY A 39 -3.38 3.99 -12.10
C GLY A 39 -3.93 3.74 -10.70
N SER A 40 -3.39 2.74 -9.99
CA SER A 40 -3.87 2.32 -8.68
C SER A 40 -2.92 2.81 -7.58
N THR A 41 -3.42 3.70 -6.73
CA THR A 41 -2.82 4.03 -5.42
C THR A 41 -2.23 2.78 -4.75
N PRO A 42 -1.11 2.91 -4.00
CA PRO A 42 -0.46 1.77 -3.35
C PRO A 42 -1.48 0.85 -2.70
N GLN A 43 -1.51 -0.41 -3.11
CA GLN A 43 -2.41 -1.38 -2.51
C GLN A 43 -1.81 -1.80 -1.18
N GLN A 44 -2.40 -1.29 -0.10
CA GLN A 44 -2.04 -1.66 1.25
C GLN A 44 -2.91 -2.84 1.70
N ASN A 45 -2.28 -3.94 2.08
CA ASN A 45 -2.92 -5.07 2.72
C ASN A 45 -2.46 -5.17 4.18
N ALA A 46 -2.90 -6.21 4.90
CA ALA A 46 -2.61 -6.36 6.32
C ALA A 46 -1.11 -6.45 6.67
N THR A 47 -0.24 -6.84 5.72
CA THR A 47 1.18 -7.12 5.98
C THR A 47 2.15 -6.25 5.18
N GLU A 48 1.70 -5.68 4.07
CA GLU A 48 2.59 -5.00 3.13
C GLU A 48 1.85 -3.96 2.28
N VAL A 49 2.65 -3.02 1.77
CA VAL A 49 2.29 -2.08 0.72
C VAL A 49 2.84 -2.61 -0.61
N ARG A 50 1.99 -2.62 -1.63
CA ARG A 50 2.33 -2.95 -3.03
C ARG A 50 2.22 -1.73 -3.92
N ILE A 51 3.30 -1.42 -4.65
CA ILE A 51 3.34 -0.28 -5.57
C ILE A 51 3.65 -0.80 -6.99
N PRO A 52 2.77 -0.58 -7.98
CA PRO A 52 3.03 -1.01 -9.33
C PRO A 52 4.28 -0.35 -9.93
N LEU A 53 5.19 -1.13 -10.50
CA LEU A 53 6.41 -0.63 -11.13
C LEU A 53 6.15 0.30 -12.32
N ALA A 54 5.00 0.11 -12.98
CA ALA A 54 4.53 0.97 -14.07
C ALA A 54 4.28 2.41 -13.61
N GLU A 55 4.03 2.62 -12.31
CA GLU A 55 3.80 3.93 -11.76
C GLU A 55 5.09 4.66 -11.37
N ILE A 56 6.22 3.95 -11.27
CA ILE A 56 7.48 4.57 -10.86
C ILE A 56 8.26 5.03 -12.08
N GLY A 57 8.43 6.34 -12.19
CA GLY A 57 9.23 7.00 -13.21
C GLY A 57 10.52 7.59 -12.65
N THR A 58 11.21 8.35 -13.48
CA THR A 58 12.44 9.08 -13.11
C THR A 58 12.18 10.30 -12.23
N THR A 59 10.91 10.71 -12.10
CA THR A 59 10.46 11.67 -11.09
C THR A 59 9.95 10.90 -9.88
N ALA A 60 10.46 11.25 -8.71
CA ALA A 60 10.13 10.64 -7.44
C ALA A 60 8.66 10.84 -7.13
N LYS A 61 8.01 9.75 -6.73
CA LYS A 61 6.67 9.76 -6.18
C LYS A 61 6.77 9.61 -4.68
N PHE A 62 6.07 10.49 -3.96
CA PHE A 62 5.98 10.48 -2.52
C PHE A 62 4.66 9.83 -2.09
N TYR A 63 4.75 9.03 -1.03
CA TYR A 63 3.67 8.23 -0.49
C TYR A 63 3.58 8.42 1.02
N SER A 64 2.43 8.05 1.56
CA SER A 64 2.15 8.05 2.99
C SER A 64 1.58 6.70 3.42
N TYR A 65 1.90 6.29 4.63
CA TYR A 65 1.35 5.13 5.32
C TYR A 65 0.89 5.57 6.71
N ASP A 66 -0.31 5.17 7.13
CA ASP A 66 -0.81 5.42 8.48
C ASP A 66 -0.33 4.31 9.42
N ALA A 67 0.63 4.62 10.29
CA ALA A 67 1.10 3.75 11.35
C ALA A 67 0.39 4.11 12.65
N SER A 68 -0.85 3.63 12.81
CA SER A 68 -1.67 3.87 14.01
C SER A 68 -1.84 5.36 14.33
N GLY A 69 -2.18 6.17 13.32
CA GLY A 69 -2.35 7.62 13.44
C GLY A 69 -1.09 8.45 13.20
N VAL A 70 0.07 7.81 13.01
CA VAL A 70 1.30 8.50 12.59
C VAL A 70 1.46 8.39 11.07
N THR A 71 1.51 9.53 10.38
CA THR A 71 1.72 9.56 8.93
C THR A 71 3.19 9.36 8.58
N VAL A 72 3.55 8.12 8.27
CA VAL A 72 4.89 7.74 7.79
C VAL A 72 5.02 8.09 6.32
N ARG A 73 5.99 8.94 5.97
CA ARG A 73 6.20 9.38 4.57
C ARG A 73 7.44 8.72 3.97
N TYR A 74 7.35 8.32 2.71
CA TYR A 74 8.42 7.68 1.98
C TYR A 74 8.30 8.01 0.49
N PHE A 75 9.32 7.70 -0.30
CA PHE A 75 9.29 7.92 -1.74
C PHE A 75 9.86 6.74 -2.50
N ALA A 76 9.45 6.63 -3.76
CA ALA A 76 10.06 5.73 -4.74
C ALA A 76 10.42 6.50 -6.01
N VAL A 77 11.56 6.17 -6.61
CA VAL A 77 12.07 6.80 -7.82
C VAL A 77 12.86 5.79 -8.65
N LYS A 78 12.81 5.93 -9.97
CA LYS A 78 13.62 5.14 -10.89
C LYS A 78 14.86 5.94 -11.30
N ASP A 79 16.05 5.34 -11.23
CA ASP A 79 17.25 5.95 -11.79
C ASP A 79 17.23 5.92 -13.33
N LYS A 80 18.28 6.48 -13.96
CA LYS A 80 18.40 6.49 -15.43
C LYS A 80 18.67 5.11 -16.03
N GLN A 81 19.15 4.17 -15.21
CA GLN A 81 19.45 2.79 -15.60
C GLN A 81 18.21 1.90 -15.48
N GLY A 82 17.12 2.40 -14.92
CA GLY A 82 15.87 1.68 -14.73
C GLY A 82 15.72 1.04 -13.35
N THR A 83 16.72 1.15 -12.47
CA THR A 83 16.69 0.63 -11.10
C THR A 83 15.75 1.46 -10.25
N VAL A 84 14.98 0.80 -9.40
CA VAL A 84 14.07 1.46 -8.46
C VAL A 84 14.75 1.64 -7.11
N HIS A 85 14.62 2.84 -6.55
CA HIS A 85 15.13 3.24 -5.25
C HIS A 85 13.98 3.69 -4.36
N VAL A 86 14.00 3.25 -3.11
CA VAL A 86 13.00 3.58 -2.09
C VAL A 86 13.70 4.00 -0.81
N ALA A 87 13.18 5.03 -0.15
CA ALA A 87 13.63 5.46 1.17
C ALA A 87 12.54 6.25 1.89
N PHE A 88 12.72 6.46 3.19
CA PHE A 88 11.87 7.35 3.96
C PHE A 88 12.07 8.81 3.57
N ASP A 89 11.02 9.61 3.69
CA ASP A 89 11.05 11.06 3.58
C ASP A 89 11.44 11.71 4.92
N ALA A 90 12.50 11.17 5.53
CA ALA A 90 13.09 11.57 6.81
C ALA A 90 14.55 11.09 6.89
N CYS A 91 15.30 11.62 7.85
CA CYS A 91 16.74 11.37 8.03
C CYS A 91 17.02 10.90 9.46
N ASP A 92 17.92 9.93 9.65
CA ASP A 92 18.23 9.37 10.99
C ASP A 92 18.82 10.41 11.97
N VAL A 93 19.32 11.53 11.46
CA VAL A 93 19.99 12.56 12.27
C VAL A 93 19.08 13.74 12.63
N CYS A 94 18.20 14.17 11.72
CA CYS A 94 17.46 15.43 11.89
C CYS A 94 15.97 15.32 11.52
N TYR A 95 15.39 14.12 11.66
CA TYR A 95 13.97 13.88 11.40
C TYR A 95 13.04 14.81 12.19
N GLU A 96 13.43 15.26 13.39
CA GLU A 96 12.65 16.18 14.23
C GLU A 96 12.31 17.50 13.54
N ALA A 97 13.08 17.92 12.52
CA ALA A 97 12.77 19.11 11.74
C ALA A 97 11.56 18.94 10.79
N LYS A 98 11.12 17.70 10.55
CA LYS A 98 9.96 17.30 9.72
C LYS A 98 9.96 17.92 8.31
N LYS A 99 11.14 18.20 7.74
CA LYS A 99 11.28 18.85 6.43
C LYS A 99 11.29 17.87 5.26
N GLY A 100 11.78 16.65 5.45
CA GLY A 100 11.86 15.64 4.40
C GLY A 100 12.83 16.02 3.26
N TYR A 101 12.48 15.61 2.06
CA TYR A 101 13.30 15.61 0.86
C TYR A 101 12.54 16.12 -0.36
N LYS A 102 13.28 16.63 -1.33
CA LYS A 102 12.79 16.87 -2.69
C LYS A 102 13.79 16.33 -3.70
N GLN A 103 13.29 15.86 -4.84
CA GLN A 103 14.18 15.57 -5.96
C GLN A 103 14.60 16.87 -6.65
N ASN A 104 15.87 16.94 -7.04
CA ASN A 104 16.42 17.99 -7.89
C ASN A 104 17.30 17.34 -8.97
N GLY A 105 16.72 17.08 -10.14
CA GLY A 105 17.40 16.32 -11.20
C GLY A 105 17.74 14.90 -10.74
N GLU A 106 19.02 14.54 -10.80
CA GLU A 106 19.53 13.20 -10.45
C GLU A 106 19.87 13.05 -8.96
N VAL A 107 19.59 14.06 -8.14
CA VAL A 107 19.83 14.00 -6.71
C VAL A 107 18.55 14.16 -5.91
N MET A 108 18.52 13.57 -4.73
CA MET A 108 17.55 13.82 -3.68
C MET A 108 18.17 14.78 -2.66
N GLN A 109 17.52 15.92 -2.43
CA GLN A 109 18.00 16.99 -1.56
C GLN A 109 17.23 16.99 -0.24
N CYS A 110 17.95 16.98 0.89
CA CYS A 110 17.36 17.19 2.20
C CYS A 110 16.89 18.65 2.34
N LEU A 111 15.62 18.83 2.68
CA LEU A 111 15.01 20.16 2.84
C LEU A 111 15.38 20.86 4.16
N ASN A 112 16.03 20.14 5.09
CA ASN A 112 16.54 20.71 6.34
C ASN A 112 17.97 21.25 6.20
N CYS A 113 18.93 20.39 5.82
CA CYS A 113 20.36 20.72 5.82
C CYS A 113 20.95 20.95 4.41
N GLY A 114 20.17 20.78 3.35
CA GLY A 114 20.57 21.06 1.96
C GLY A 114 21.46 20.01 1.31
N LYS A 115 21.92 18.97 2.03
CA LYS A 115 22.71 17.86 1.47
C LYS A 115 21.97 17.16 0.34
N THR A 116 22.73 16.74 -0.66
CA THR A 116 22.23 16.07 -1.87
C THR A 116 22.83 14.68 -2.00
N PHE A 117 22.02 13.74 -2.45
CA PHE A 117 22.39 12.33 -2.60
C PHE A 117 22.01 11.87 -4.00
N ALA A 118 22.91 11.22 -4.73
CA ALA A 118 22.57 10.67 -6.04
C ALA A 118 21.42 9.68 -5.89
N VAL A 119 20.45 9.71 -6.82
CA VAL A 119 19.32 8.77 -6.77
C VAL A 119 19.81 7.32 -6.77
N THR A 120 20.87 7.03 -7.52
CA THR A 120 21.51 5.70 -7.63
C THR A 120 22.09 5.17 -6.31
N SER A 121 22.40 6.03 -5.35
CA SER A 121 22.94 5.63 -4.04
C SER A 121 21.88 5.45 -2.95
N ILE A 122 20.62 5.80 -3.23
CA ILE A 122 19.50 5.66 -2.29
C ILE A 122 19.08 4.19 -2.21
N GLY A 123 18.98 3.64 -1.01
CA GLY A 123 18.66 2.25 -0.78
C GLY A 123 19.82 1.27 -1.02
N THR A 124 21.00 1.76 -1.41
CA THR A 124 22.17 0.93 -1.73
C THR A 124 23.35 1.25 -0.81
N GLU A 125 23.76 2.51 -0.71
CA GLU A 125 24.90 2.93 0.13
C GLU A 125 24.49 3.35 1.54
N ASN A 126 23.26 3.84 1.71
CA ASN A 126 22.73 4.39 2.96
C ASN A 126 22.02 3.35 3.85
N THR A 127 22.26 2.05 3.64
CA THR A 127 21.55 0.97 4.34
C THR A 127 21.80 0.93 5.86
N ALA A 128 22.96 1.41 6.31
CA ALA A 128 23.30 1.54 7.72
C ALA A 128 22.67 2.77 8.41
N GLY A 129 22.01 3.65 7.65
CA GLY A 129 21.44 4.91 8.14
C GLY A 129 22.46 6.06 8.26
N GLY A 130 22.01 7.17 8.84
CA GLY A 130 22.79 8.37 9.09
C GLY A 130 22.21 9.62 8.46
N CYS A 131 23.06 10.57 8.08
CA CYS A 131 22.65 11.85 7.50
C CYS A 131 22.27 11.72 6.01
N TRP A 132 21.27 10.89 5.71
CA TRP A 132 20.77 10.47 4.39
C TRP A 132 19.25 10.26 4.47
N PRO A 133 18.53 10.12 3.33
CA PRO A 133 17.18 9.55 3.37
C PRO A 133 17.25 8.23 4.13
N SER A 134 16.45 8.04 5.17
CA SER A 134 16.57 6.86 6.02
C SER A 134 16.21 5.61 5.22
N TYR A 135 16.98 4.54 5.39
CA TYR A 135 16.82 3.31 4.61
C TYR A 135 15.45 2.66 4.85
N LEU A 136 14.78 2.25 3.77
CA LEU A 136 13.53 1.49 3.78
C LEU A 136 13.72 0.23 2.93
N PRO A 137 13.76 -0.97 3.54
CA PRO A 137 13.82 -2.22 2.80
C PRO A 137 12.66 -2.36 1.82
N MET A 138 12.96 -2.87 0.64
CA MET A 138 11.96 -3.20 -0.37
C MET A 138 12.34 -4.48 -1.11
N GLN A 139 11.38 -5.05 -1.83
CA GLN A 139 11.60 -6.17 -2.75
C GLN A 139 10.82 -5.94 -4.04
N ILE A 140 11.28 -6.52 -5.13
CA ILE A 140 10.49 -6.60 -6.37
C ILE A 140 9.84 -7.98 -6.43
N ASP A 141 8.51 -8.00 -6.51
CA ASP A 141 7.71 -9.21 -6.70
C ASP A 141 6.79 -9.04 -7.91
N GLY A 142 7.14 -9.74 -9.00
CA GLY A 142 6.50 -9.56 -10.30
C GLY A 142 6.57 -8.10 -10.77
N ASN A 143 5.41 -7.47 -10.91
CA ASN A 143 5.28 -6.09 -11.40
C ASN A 143 5.17 -5.06 -10.27
N ASN A 144 5.46 -5.43 -9.02
CA ASN A 144 5.28 -4.55 -7.87
C ASN A 144 6.56 -4.41 -7.04
N ILE A 145 6.69 -3.23 -6.44
CA ILE A 145 7.55 -3.00 -5.28
C ILE A 145 6.75 -3.43 -4.05
N ILE A 146 7.37 -4.20 -3.18
CA ILE A 146 6.82 -4.68 -1.92
C ILE A 146 7.58 -4.04 -0.78
N ILE A 147 6.85 -3.41 0.14
CA ILE A 147 7.38 -2.81 1.37
C ILE A 147 6.57 -3.40 2.52
N LYS A 148 7.25 -3.99 3.52
CA LYS A 148 6.53 -4.55 4.67
C LYS A 148 6.00 -3.43 5.55
N ASN A 149 4.79 -3.60 6.06
CA ASN A 149 4.19 -2.66 7.01
C ASN A 149 5.06 -2.52 8.27
N THR A 150 5.66 -3.63 8.72
CA THR A 150 6.57 -3.64 9.88
C THR A 150 7.80 -2.74 9.69
N ASP A 151 8.32 -2.64 8.47
CA ASP A 151 9.49 -1.80 8.19
C ASP A 151 9.11 -0.32 8.20
N LEU A 152 7.90 0.03 7.73
CA LEU A 152 7.34 1.38 7.82
C LEU A 152 7.06 1.78 9.28
N GLU A 153 6.45 0.88 10.04
CA GLU A 153 6.09 1.10 11.44
C GLU A 153 7.32 1.24 12.34
N ALA A 154 8.40 0.49 12.07
CA ALA A 154 9.64 0.52 12.85
C ALA A 154 10.30 1.90 12.89
N LYS A 155 10.03 2.77 11.92
CA LYS A 155 10.55 4.15 11.88
C LYS A 155 9.47 5.22 12.02
N SER A 156 8.27 4.84 12.47
CA SER A 156 7.17 5.80 12.71
C SER A 156 7.56 6.93 13.67
N TYR A 157 8.43 6.68 14.65
CA TYR A 157 8.96 7.70 15.57
C TYR A 157 9.66 8.88 14.88
N MET A 158 10.07 8.72 13.62
CA MET A 158 10.67 9.79 12.83
C MET A 158 9.67 10.84 12.36
N PHE A 159 8.37 10.52 12.37
CA PHE A 159 7.28 11.31 11.82
C PHE A 159 6.39 11.86 12.92
#